data_AF-A0A518B8M0-F1
#
_entry.id   AF-A0A518B8M0-F1
#
_cell.length_a   1.000
_cell.length_b   1.000
_cell.length_c   1.000
_cell.angle_alpha   90.00
_cell.angle_beta   90.00
_cell.angle_gamma   90.00
#
_symmetry.space_group_name_H-M   'P 1'
#
loop_
_entity.id
_entity.type
_entity.pdbx_description
1 polymer ?
#
loop_
_entity_poly.entity_id
_entity_poly.type
_entity_poly.pdbx_seq_one_letter_code
_entity_poly.pdbx_strand_id
1 'polypeptide(L)'
;MARSSADRRAFTLVELLVVIAIIGILVSLLLPAVQQARESARRSMCSNNLKQVALGLLNYHDAHNVFPYGARLGDPLNGDTLVRDTWMHRILPFIDQTNLFDDYEAWNGDNCWLAPDAIRSRAIPMLMCPSDPAGPAFGGASTTPGFQGNYVLLNGNGFVERYDANGLFWVSSDTKLGDVADGTSKTLLASEVIIRGSQPMSGAWGAGGGYWGGASGGGYGFTTAEPPNPLLPDVLYGCKSTDFPGSPCFVRGSYGDPEIYARSYHPGGVNTALSDGTVQFFGNSTSRDVFRAMGTRAQGELTQ
;
A
#
# COMPACT_ATOMS: atom_id res chain seq x y z
N MET A 1 2.00 46.09 -62.48
CA MET A 1 1.67 45.16 -61.37
C MET A 1 1.68 43.74 -61.92
N ALA A 2 2.80 43.02 -61.81
CA ALA A 2 2.88 41.61 -62.20
C ALA A 2 2.51 40.75 -60.98
N ARG A 3 1.40 40.02 -61.05
CA ARG A 3 1.00 39.04 -60.04
C ARG A 3 1.77 37.74 -60.30
N SER A 4 2.63 37.36 -59.36
CA SER A 4 3.20 36.02 -59.29
C SER A 4 2.06 35.00 -59.12
N SER A 5 1.89 34.11 -60.10
CA SER A 5 1.01 32.96 -59.99
C SER A 5 1.66 31.94 -59.05
N ALA A 6 1.23 31.91 -57.80
CA ALA A 6 1.60 30.84 -56.89
C ALA A 6 0.97 29.53 -57.40
N ASP A 7 1.82 28.62 -57.84
CA ASP A 7 1.45 27.30 -58.34
C ASP A 7 0.81 26.49 -57.19
N ARG A 8 -0.52 26.47 -57.15
CA ARG A 8 -1.26 25.71 -56.13
C ARG A 8 -1.23 24.24 -56.52
N ARG A 9 -0.30 23.48 -55.93
CA ARG A 9 -0.29 22.02 -56.02
C ARG A 9 -1.60 21.47 -55.45
N ALA A 10 -2.44 20.89 -56.29
CA ALA A 10 -3.64 20.18 -55.86
C ALA A 10 -3.23 18.81 -55.31
N PHE A 11 -3.67 18.50 -54.10
CA PHE A 11 -3.38 17.24 -53.42
C PHE A 11 -4.35 16.16 -53.91
N THR A 12 -3.85 14.98 -54.27
CA THR A 12 -4.71 13.89 -54.74
C THR A 12 -5.32 13.13 -53.56
N LEU A 13 -6.53 12.58 -53.76
CA LEU A 13 -7.21 11.77 -52.75
C LEU A 13 -6.37 10.56 -52.31
N VAL A 14 -5.58 10.00 -53.23
CA VAL A 14 -4.69 8.86 -52.97
C VAL A 14 -3.55 9.26 -52.03
N GLU A 15 -2.89 10.40 -52.24
CA GLU A 15 -1.82 10.88 -51.36
C GLU A 15 -2.33 11.10 -49.93
N LEU A 16 -3.55 11.63 -49.77
CA LEU A 16 -4.17 11.80 -48.45
C LEU A 16 -4.43 10.45 -47.78
N LEU A 17 -4.96 9.50 -48.54
CA LEU A 17 -5.31 8.17 -48.03
C LEU A 17 -4.07 7.38 -47.59
N VAL A 18 -2.95 7.50 -48.32
CA VAL A 18 -1.68 6.88 -47.95
C VAL A 18 -1.12 7.49 -46.66
N VAL A 19 -1.15 8.81 -46.52
CA VAL A 19 -0.65 9.50 -45.32
C VAL A 19 -1.44 9.09 -44.08
N ILE A 20 -2.77 9.07 -44.14
CA ILE A 20 -3.59 8.64 -43.00
C ILE A 20 -3.38 7.15 -42.67
N ALA A 21 -3.15 6.30 -43.68
CA ALA A 21 -2.87 4.88 -43.46
C ALA A 21 -1.54 4.67 -42.75
N ILE A 22 -0.48 5.40 -43.15
CA ILE A 22 0.83 5.35 -42.49
C ILE A 22 0.73 5.88 -41.06
N ILE A 23 0.07 7.03 -40.84
CA ILE A 23 -0.13 7.58 -39.49
C ILE A 23 -0.93 6.60 -38.63
N GLY A 24 -1.97 5.98 -39.18
CA GLY A 24 -2.78 4.98 -38.48
C GLY A 24 -1.96 3.77 -38.02
N ILE A 25 -1.08 3.25 -38.89
CA ILE A 25 -0.16 2.15 -38.55
C ILE A 25 0.87 2.60 -37.50
N LEU A 26 1.46 3.79 -37.63
CA LEU A 26 2.42 4.29 -36.65
C LEU A 26 1.77 4.48 -35.28
N VAL A 27 0.58 5.08 -35.21
CA VAL A 27 -0.14 5.29 -33.95
C VAL A 27 -0.57 3.96 -33.32
N SER A 28 -1.03 2.98 -34.11
CA SER A 28 -1.45 1.68 -33.58
C SER A 28 -0.29 0.88 -32.99
N LEU A 29 0.93 1.05 -33.52
CA LEU A 29 2.14 0.45 -32.97
C LEU A 29 2.71 1.23 -31.77
N LEU A 30 2.58 2.57 -31.77
CA LEU A 30 3.13 3.44 -30.73
C LEU A 30 2.25 3.47 -29.46
N LEU A 31 0.92 3.42 -29.58
CA LEU A 31 0.03 3.54 -28.43
C LEU A 31 0.24 2.43 -27.38
N PRO A 32 0.32 1.13 -27.75
CA PRO A 32 0.63 0.06 -26.78
C PRO A 32 2.00 0.26 -26.13
N ALA A 33 3.01 0.68 -26.90
CA ALA A 33 4.37 0.90 -26.41
C ALA A 33 4.43 2.05 -25.38
N VAL A 34 3.74 3.17 -25.66
CA VAL A 34 3.65 4.30 -24.73
C VAL A 34 2.96 3.90 -23.42
N GLN A 35 1.88 3.10 -23.49
CA GLN A 35 1.21 2.66 -22.25
C GLN A 35 2.07 1.69 -21.44
N GLN A 36 2.78 0.76 -22.09
CA GLN A 36 3.72 -0.14 -21.42
C GLN A 36 4.86 0.64 -20.74
N ALA A 37 5.42 1.64 -21.44
CA ALA A 37 6.46 2.51 -20.88
C ALA A 37 5.95 3.30 -19.66
N ARG A 38 4.73 3.85 -19.72
CA ARG A 38 4.12 4.58 -18.60
C ARG A 38 3.90 3.67 -17.39
N GLU A 39 3.42 2.45 -17.58
CA GLU A 39 3.22 1.53 -16.46
C GLU A 39 4.54 1.06 -15.86
N SER A 40 5.56 0.78 -16.68
CA SER A 40 6.90 0.46 -16.19
C SER A 40 7.48 1.58 -15.31
N ALA A 41 7.30 2.84 -15.72
CA ALA A 41 7.70 4.00 -14.93
C ALA A 41 6.91 4.08 -13.61
N ARG A 42 5.58 3.90 -13.64
CA ARG A 42 4.75 3.89 -12.42
C ARG A 42 5.13 2.79 -11.45
N ARG A 43 5.34 1.56 -11.95
CA ARG A 43 5.82 0.43 -11.14
C ARG A 43 7.19 0.71 -10.53
N SER A 44 8.10 1.32 -11.28
CA SER A 44 9.41 1.72 -10.75
C SER A 44 9.26 2.73 -9.62
N MET A 45 8.33 3.68 -9.74
CA MET A 45 8.00 4.61 -8.65
C MET A 45 7.38 3.89 -7.45
N CYS A 46 6.44 2.96 -7.64
CA CYS A 46 5.86 2.20 -6.52
C CYS A 46 6.91 1.35 -5.79
N SER A 47 7.81 0.71 -6.53
CA SER A 47 8.95 -0.04 -5.96
C SER A 47 9.89 0.87 -5.16
N ASN A 48 10.22 2.06 -5.68
CA ASN A 48 11.05 3.04 -4.97
C ASN A 48 10.36 3.57 -3.71
N ASN A 49 9.06 3.86 -3.77
CA ASN A 49 8.26 4.29 -2.62
C ASN A 49 8.26 3.21 -1.52
N LEU A 50 8.04 1.94 -1.90
CA LEU A 50 8.12 0.81 -0.98
C LEU A 50 9.53 0.62 -0.39
N LYS A 51 10.57 0.86 -1.19
CA LYS A 51 11.97 0.87 -0.71
C LYS A 51 12.18 1.97 0.34
N GLN A 52 11.62 3.16 0.16
CA GLN A 52 11.71 4.23 1.16
C GLN A 52 10.98 3.87 2.46
N VAL A 53 9.81 3.22 2.38
CA VAL A 53 9.12 2.68 3.56
C VAL A 53 10.02 1.68 4.29
N ALA A 54 10.62 0.72 3.57
CA ALA A 54 11.49 -0.29 4.16
C ALA A 54 12.74 0.32 4.82
N LEU A 55 13.37 1.30 4.17
CA LEU A 55 14.50 2.04 4.74
C LEU A 55 14.08 2.85 5.96
N GLY A 56 12.91 3.49 5.96
CA GLY A 56 12.37 4.20 7.11
C GLY A 56 12.17 3.27 8.32
N LEU A 57 11.67 2.05 8.09
CA LEU A 57 11.53 1.02 9.13
C LEU A 57 12.88 0.55 9.67
N LEU A 58 13.87 0.34 8.82
CA LEU A 58 15.22 -0.05 9.23
C LEU A 58 15.93 1.06 10.00
N ASN A 59 15.79 2.32 9.58
CA ASN A 59 16.33 3.47 10.31
C ASN A 59 15.64 3.67 11.66
N TYR A 60 14.32 3.45 11.73
CA TYR A 60 13.60 3.41 13.01
C TYR A 60 14.20 2.33 13.92
N HIS A 61 14.39 1.11 13.39
CA HIS A 61 14.99 0.01 14.14
C HIS A 61 16.41 0.33 14.59
N ASP A 62 17.25 0.94 13.77
CA ASP A 62 18.61 1.34 14.14
C ASP A 62 18.59 2.36 15.30
N ALA A 63 17.69 3.34 15.25
CA ALA A 63 17.55 4.35 16.29
C ALA A 63 16.96 3.82 17.61
N HIS A 64 16.07 2.81 17.56
CA HIS A 64 15.32 2.33 18.73
C HIS A 64 15.68 0.92 19.20
N ASN A 65 16.52 0.19 18.45
CA ASN A 65 16.83 -1.23 18.63
C ASN A 65 15.60 -2.16 18.61
N VAL A 66 14.52 -1.72 17.96
CA VAL A 66 13.25 -2.44 17.82
C VAL A 66 12.49 -1.88 16.63
N PHE A 67 11.77 -2.71 15.89
CA PHE A 67 10.83 -2.24 14.87
C PHE A 67 9.65 -1.51 15.53
N PRO A 68 8.97 -0.59 14.83
CA PRO A 68 7.74 -0.03 15.36
C PRO A 68 6.68 -1.12 15.49
N TYR A 69 5.78 -0.97 16.46
CA TYR A 69 4.63 -1.86 16.56
C TYR A 69 3.75 -1.76 15.31
N GLY A 70 3.05 -2.84 14.97
CA GLY A 70 2.05 -2.81 13.89
C GLY A 70 0.91 -1.85 14.23
N ALA A 71 0.33 -2.01 15.43
CA ALA A 71 -0.59 -1.07 16.03
C ALA A 71 -0.49 -1.09 17.55
N ARG A 72 -0.73 0.03 18.21
CA ARG A 72 -0.83 0.12 19.67
C ARG A 72 -2.30 0.15 20.07
N LEU A 73 -2.73 -0.84 20.84
CA LEU A 73 -4.04 -0.81 21.51
C LEU A 73 -3.89 -0.23 22.91
N GLY A 74 -4.95 0.40 23.39
CA GLY A 74 -5.03 1.10 24.67
C GLY A 74 -6.47 1.54 24.93
N ASP A 75 -6.72 2.19 26.05
CA ASP A 75 -8.04 2.72 26.39
C ASP A 75 -7.92 4.17 26.87
N PRO A 76 -8.48 5.15 26.14
CA PRO A 76 -8.47 6.54 26.58
C PRO A 76 -9.09 6.76 27.96
N LEU A 77 -10.00 5.88 28.41
CA LEU A 77 -10.57 5.94 29.75
C LEU A 77 -9.54 5.64 30.85
N ASN A 78 -8.45 4.95 30.51
CA ASN A 78 -7.32 4.72 31.41
C ASN A 78 -6.26 5.85 31.33
N GLY A 79 -6.51 6.90 30.54
CA GLY A 79 -5.57 7.99 30.29
C GLY A 79 -4.53 7.69 29.20
N ASP A 80 -4.70 6.61 28.43
CA ASP A 80 -3.86 6.35 27.27
C ASP A 80 -4.14 7.39 26.17
N THR A 81 -3.08 7.95 25.60
CA THR A 81 -3.17 8.84 24.43
C THR A 81 -2.68 8.14 23.18
N LEU A 82 -3.08 8.67 22.02
CA LEU A 82 -2.74 8.18 20.69
C LEU A 82 -3.08 6.69 20.54
N VAL A 83 -4.22 6.29 21.09
CA VAL A 83 -4.74 4.93 21.04
C VAL A 83 -5.04 4.56 19.58
N ARG A 84 -4.76 3.30 19.23
CA ARG A 84 -4.91 2.72 17.89
C ARG A 84 -3.97 3.29 16.83
N ASP A 85 -2.99 4.08 17.25
CA ASP A 85 -1.82 4.42 16.47
C ASP A 85 -1.14 3.18 15.86
N THR A 86 -0.47 3.34 14.72
CA THR A 86 0.14 2.30 13.90
C THR A 86 1.58 2.65 13.54
N TRP A 87 2.31 1.69 12.96
CA TRP A 87 3.67 1.88 12.45
C TRP A 87 3.83 3.15 11.61
N MET A 88 2.80 3.54 10.84
CA MET A 88 2.87 4.67 9.92
C MET A 88 3.22 5.96 10.65
N HIS A 89 2.56 6.26 11.78
CA HIS A 89 2.82 7.50 12.51
C HIS A 89 4.21 7.47 13.17
N ARG A 90 4.70 6.28 13.57
CA ARG A 90 6.02 6.11 14.21
C ARG A 90 7.18 6.28 13.24
N ILE A 91 7.00 5.96 11.96
CA ILE A 91 8.07 6.10 10.96
C ILE A 91 8.15 7.50 10.33
N LEU A 92 7.19 8.39 10.58
CA LEU A 92 7.13 9.72 9.94
C LEU A 92 8.46 10.50 9.98
N PRO A 93 9.22 10.57 11.09
CA PRO A 93 10.51 11.25 11.12
C PRO A 93 11.57 10.61 10.21
N PHE A 94 11.42 9.33 9.91
CA PHE A 94 12.36 8.52 9.10
C PHE A 94 12.02 8.51 7.60
N ILE A 95 10.97 9.23 7.20
CA ILE A 95 10.51 9.39 5.81
C ILE A 95 10.25 10.87 5.45
N ASP A 96 11.03 11.78 6.04
CA ASP A 96 10.96 13.23 5.82
C ASP A 96 9.60 13.86 6.16
N GLN A 97 8.89 13.31 7.15
CA GLN A 97 7.61 13.84 7.65
C GLN A 97 7.68 14.31 9.13
N THR A 98 8.83 14.77 9.59
CA THR A 98 9.05 15.23 10.99
C THR A 98 8.04 16.27 11.45
N ASN A 99 7.70 17.27 10.62
CA ASN A 99 6.71 18.29 11.01
C ASN A 99 5.32 17.69 11.27
N LEU A 100 4.91 16.67 10.51
CA LEU A 100 3.64 15.99 10.74
C LEU A 100 3.68 15.12 12.00
N PHE A 101 4.83 14.49 12.26
CA PHE A 101 5.05 13.75 13.51
C PHE A 101 4.95 14.67 14.73
N ASP A 102 5.66 15.80 14.71
CA ASP A 102 5.69 16.76 15.81
C ASP A 102 4.28 17.33 16.08
N ASP A 103 3.54 17.67 15.02
CA ASP A 103 2.14 18.13 15.13
C ASP A 103 1.24 17.05 15.76
N TYR A 104 1.44 15.78 15.39
CA TYR A 104 0.65 14.64 15.89
C TYR A 104 0.95 14.33 17.36
N GLU A 105 2.23 14.28 17.74
CA GLU A 105 2.66 14.06 19.11
C GLU A 105 2.29 15.24 20.01
N ALA A 106 2.35 16.48 19.51
CA ALA A 106 1.91 17.66 20.26
C ALA A 106 0.40 17.69 20.47
N TRP A 107 -0.39 17.16 19.53
CA TRP A 107 -1.84 17.03 19.70
C TRP A 107 -2.20 16.08 20.84
N ASN A 108 -1.50 14.94 20.98
CA ASN A 108 -1.59 14.02 22.12
C ASN A 108 -3.03 13.66 22.56
N GLY A 109 -3.95 13.49 21.62
CA GLY A 109 -5.36 13.20 21.92
C GLY A 109 -5.66 11.72 22.15
N ASP A 110 -6.94 11.38 22.27
CA ASP A 110 -7.42 10.02 22.59
C ASP A 110 -7.10 9.01 21.47
N ASN A 111 -8.01 8.84 20.51
CA ASN A 111 -7.89 7.86 19.43
C ASN A 111 -7.32 8.50 18.17
N CYS A 112 -6.42 7.83 17.44
CA CYS A 112 -5.76 8.40 16.26
C CYS A 112 -6.73 8.94 15.18
N TRP A 113 -7.92 8.35 14.98
CA TRP A 113 -8.90 8.86 14.01
C TRP A 113 -9.51 10.21 14.42
N LEU A 114 -9.43 10.58 15.69
CA LEU A 114 -9.88 11.89 16.19
C LEU A 114 -8.83 12.99 16.00
N ALA A 115 -7.67 12.67 15.42
CA ALA A 115 -6.68 13.67 15.08
C ALA A 115 -7.31 14.78 14.21
N PRO A 116 -6.93 16.06 14.45
CA PRO A 116 -7.41 17.19 13.66
C PRO A 116 -7.26 16.94 12.16
N ASP A 117 -8.22 17.43 11.37
CA ASP A 117 -8.19 17.28 9.91
C ASP A 117 -6.88 17.79 9.29
N ALA A 118 -6.35 18.90 9.83
CA ALA A 118 -5.07 19.48 9.45
C ALA A 118 -3.86 18.54 9.62
N ILE A 119 -4.00 17.47 10.41
CA ILE A 119 -2.99 16.42 10.62
C ILE A 119 -3.37 15.19 9.79
N ARG A 120 -4.55 14.59 10.02
CA ARG A 120 -4.92 13.31 9.40
C ARG A 120 -5.16 13.37 7.89
N SER A 121 -5.47 14.55 7.33
CA SER A 121 -5.75 14.70 5.90
C SER A 121 -4.51 15.04 5.07
N ARG A 122 -3.33 15.18 5.69
CA ARG A 122 -2.08 15.43 4.95
C ARG A 122 -1.70 14.19 4.14
N ALA A 123 -1.73 14.34 2.81
CA ALA A 123 -1.29 13.27 1.91
C ALA A 123 0.23 13.11 1.94
N ILE A 124 0.69 11.87 1.97
CA ILE A 124 2.11 11.52 1.93
C ILE A 124 2.38 10.79 0.61
N PRO A 125 2.90 11.47 -0.43
CA PRO A 125 3.08 10.88 -1.76
C PRO A 125 3.92 9.60 -1.78
N MET A 126 4.91 9.50 -0.90
CA MET A 126 5.75 8.31 -0.73
C MET A 126 4.95 7.09 -0.27
N LEU A 127 3.79 7.27 0.38
CA LEU A 127 2.92 6.16 0.80
C LEU A 127 1.85 5.79 -0.24
N MET A 128 1.88 6.41 -1.42
CA MET A 128 0.95 6.12 -2.53
C MET A 128 1.67 5.41 -3.66
N CYS A 129 1.01 4.43 -4.28
CA CYS A 129 1.49 3.83 -5.53
C CYS A 129 0.85 4.56 -6.72
N PRO A 130 1.62 5.20 -7.61
CA PRO A 130 1.07 5.89 -8.78
C PRO A 130 0.27 5.01 -9.75
N SER A 131 0.40 3.68 -9.69
CA SER A 131 -0.42 2.74 -10.47
C SER A 131 -1.82 2.55 -9.90
N ASP A 132 -2.06 2.89 -8.63
CA ASP A 132 -3.40 2.92 -8.05
C ASP A 132 -4.08 4.26 -8.36
N PRO A 133 -5.17 4.28 -9.14
CA PRO A 133 -5.85 5.51 -9.53
C PRO A 133 -6.65 6.16 -8.40
N ALA A 134 -6.78 5.51 -7.23
CA ALA A 134 -7.55 6.04 -6.11
C ALA A 134 -6.82 7.14 -5.31
N GLY A 135 -5.50 7.28 -5.48
CA GLY A 135 -4.69 8.25 -4.73
C GLY A 135 -4.90 9.72 -5.17
N PRO A 136 -4.90 10.70 -4.24
CA PRO A 136 -4.93 10.53 -2.80
C PRO A 136 -6.32 10.09 -2.32
N ALA A 137 -6.33 9.08 -1.46
CA ALA A 137 -7.55 8.50 -0.92
C ALA A 137 -7.70 8.79 0.57
N PHE A 138 -8.94 8.71 1.01
CA PHE A 138 -9.32 8.87 2.41
C PHE A 138 -10.12 7.65 2.89
N GLY A 139 -9.83 7.19 4.10
CA GLY A 139 -10.40 5.98 4.68
C GLY A 139 -10.01 5.76 6.13
N GLY A 140 -10.22 4.54 6.62
CA GLY A 140 -9.86 4.11 7.98
C GLY A 140 -10.91 4.42 9.05
N ALA A 141 -11.75 5.45 8.87
CA ALA A 141 -12.80 5.78 9.83
C ALA A 141 -14.05 6.31 9.13
N SER A 142 -15.22 5.87 9.62
CA SER A 142 -16.53 6.19 9.03
C SER A 142 -16.81 7.70 8.95
N THR A 143 -16.68 8.41 10.08
CA THR A 143 -17.04 9.84 10.19
C THR A 143 -15.85 10.78 10.21
N THR A 144 -14.64 10.26 10.40
CA THR A 144 -13.38 11.03 10.53
C THR A 144 -12.25 10.43 9.67
N PRO A 145 -12.49 10.24 8.35
CA PRO A 145 -11.56 9.54 7.47
C PRO A 145 -10.24 10.31 7.35
N GLY A 146 -9.11 9.61 7.42
CA GLY A 146 -7.79 10.20 7.22
C GLY A 146 -7.15 9.74 5.91
N PHE A 147 -5.96 10.24 5.63
CA PHE A 147 -5.14 9.81 4.50
C PHE A 147 -4.99 8.29 4.47
N GLN A 148 -5.14 7.71 3.28
CA GLN A 148 -5.00 6.29 3.02
C GLN A 148 -3.90 6.05 1.98
N GLY A 149 -3.00 5.13 2.29
CA GLY A 149 -1.90 4.72 1.41
C GLY A 149 -2.04 3.31 0.86
N ASN A 150 -1.04 2.90 0.08
CA ASN A 150 -1.00 1.60 -0.59
C ASN A 150 -0.10 0.58 0.10
N TYR A 151 0.66 0.95 1.13
CA TYR A 151 1.67 0.07 1.73
C TYR A 151 1.26 -0.36 3.13
N VAL A 152 1.45 -1.63 3.43
CA VAL A 152 1.07 -2.25 4.70
C VAL A 152 2.14 -3.24 5.14
N LEU A 153 2.25 -3.51 6.44
CA LEU A 153 3.35 -4.31 6.99
C LEU A 153 2.98 -5.78 7.22
N LEU A 154 3.98 -6.65 7.21
CA LEU A 154 3.78 -8.09 7.37
C LEU A 154 3.32 -8.42 8.80
N ASN A 155 2.08 -8.89 8.92
CA ASN A 155 1.56 -9.41 10.19
C ASN A 155 1.88 -10.90 10.38
N GLY A 156 1.89 -11.67 9.30
CA GLY A 156 2.15 -13.11 9.35
C GLY A 156 1.49 -13.87 8.21
N ASN A 157 1.34 -15.18 8.39
CA ASN A 157 0.61 -16.06 7.47
C ASN A 157 -0.78 -16.49 7.98
N GLY A 158 -1.26 -15.82 9.02
CA GLY A 158 -2.57 -16.03 9.66
C GLY A 158 -3.44 -14.78 9.58
N PHE A 159 -4.28 -14.56 10.59
CA PHE A 159 -5.08 -13.34 10.68
C PHE A 159 -4.22 -12.12 11.02
N VAL A 160 -4.59 -10.98 10.45
CA VAL A 160 -4.01 -9.68 10.79
C VAL A 160 -4.50 -9.25 12.18
N GLU A 161 -3.78 -8.35 12.84
CA GLU A 161 -4.20 -7.72 14.11
C GLU A 161 -4.32 -8.66 15.32
N ARG A 162 -3.62 -9.78 15.28
CA ARG A 162 -3.39 -10.62 16.45
C ARG A 162 -2.36 -9.99 17.39
N TYR A 163 -2.36 -10.41 18.65
CA TYR A 163 -1.31 -10.07 19.62
C TYR A 163 -0.13 -11.07 19.59
N ASP A 164 -0.30 -12.16 18.86
CA ASP A 164 0.58 -13.32 18.81
C ASP A 164 0.90 -13.75 17.37
N ALA A 165 0.84 -12.80 16.42
CA ALA A 165 1.11 -13.09 15.02
C ALA A 165 2.58 -13.53 14.80
N ASN A 166 2.83 -14.28 13.73
CA ASN A 166 4.14 -14.88 13.43
C ASN A 166 4.99 -14.09 12.41
N GLY A 167 4.50 -12.97 11.89
CA GLY A 167 5.28 -12.02 11.09
C GLY A 167 6.10 -11.06 11.97
N LEU A 168 6.44 -9.88 11.44
CA LEU A 168 7.22 -8.86 12.18
C LEU A 168 6.33 -7.83 12.91
N PHE A 169 5.13 -7.54 12.39
CA PHE A 169 4.34 -6.40 12.83
C PHE A 169 2.95 -6.82 13.27
N TRP A 170 2.74 -6.89 14.58
CA TRP A 170 1.45 -7.23 15.18
C TRP A 170 1.05 -6.20 16.23
N VAL A 171 -0.05 -6.45 16.93
CA VAL A 171 -0.52 -5.49 17.94
C VAL A 171 0.47 -5.43 19.10
N SER A 172 0.99 -4.23 19.36
CA SER A 172 2.01 -3.92 20.37
C SER A 172 3.28 -4.78 20.22
N SER A 173 3.62 -5.15 18.98
CA SER A 173 4.84 -5.90 18.68
C SER A 173 6.10 -5.11 19.04
N ASP A 174 7.11 -5.82 19.51
CA ASP A 174 8.44 -5.34 19.89
C ASP A 174 9.54 -6.15 19.20
N THR A 175 9.29 -6.53 17.94
CA THR A 175 10.22 -7.35 17.14
C THR A 175 11.52 -6.66 16.86
N LYS A 176 12.58 -7.45 16.84
CA LYS A 176 13.93 -7.01 16.48
C LYS A 176 14.35 -7.73 15.21
N LEU A 177 15.29 -7.12 14.49
CA LEU A 177 15.88 -7.74 13.30
C LEU A 177 16.53 -9.10 13.64
N GLY A 178 17.04 -9.27 14.85
CA GLY A 178 17.59 -10.54 15.36
C GLY A 178 16.55 -11.65 15.54
N ASP A 179 15.25 -11.33 15.58
CA ASP A 179 14.17 -12.34 15.68
C ASP A 179 13.84 -12.97 14.31
N VAL A 180 14.43 -12.48 13.23
CA VAL A 180 14.22 -12.96 11.85
C VAL A 180 15.17 -14.13 11.54
N ALA A 181 14.94 -15.27 12.21
CA ALA A 181 15.79 -16.45 12.13
C ALA A 181 15.81 -17.10 10.73
N ASP A 182 14.74 -16.93 9.94
CA ASP A 182 14.63 -17.46 8.57
C ASP A 182 15.48 -16.69 7.54
N GLY A 183 16.05 -15.56 7.96
CA GLY A 183 16.91 -14.69 7.16
C GLY A 183 16.19 -13.44 6.69
N THR A 184 16.82 -12.28 6.88
CA THR A 184 16.23 -10.97 6.55
C THR A 184 15.95 -10.79 5.05
N SER A 185 16.69 -11.47 4.18
CA SER A 185 16.47 -11.48 2.73
C SER A 185 15.41 -12.49 2.27
N LYS A 186 14.80 -13.23 3.19
CA LYS A 186 13.78 -14.26 2.91
C LYS A 186 12.44 -13.99 3.59
N THR A 187 12.42 -13.14 4.61
CA THR A 187 11.18 -12.74 5.30
C THR A 187 10.68 -11.40 4.76
N LEU A 188 9.41 -11.35 4.34
CA LEU A 188 8.76 -10.14 3.87
C LEU A 188 8.66 -9.10 5.01
N LEU A 189 8.61 -7.83 4.65
CA LEU A 189 8.52 -6.70 5.58
C LEU A 189 7.25 -5.89 5.32
N ALA A 190 6.99 -5.58 4.06
CA ALA A 190 5.86 -4.76 3.63
C ALA A 190 5.37 -5.17 2.24
N SER A 191 4.11 -4.88 1.93
CA SER A 191 3.49 -5.16 0.64
C SER A 191 2.56 -4.03 0.22
N GLU A 192 2.26 -4.02 -1.08
CA GLU A 192 1.19 -3.24 -1.66
C GLU A 192 -0.20 -3.83 -1.34
N VAL A 193 -1.19 -2.93 -1.25
CA VAL A 193 -2.63 -3.19 -1.27
C VAL A 193 -3.30 -2.23 -2.26
N ILE A 194 -4.46 -2.65 -2.77
CA ILE A 194 -5.34 -1.80 -3.60
C ILE A 194 -6.29 -1.02 -2.70
N ILE A 195 -6.36 0.30 -2.95
CA ILE A 195 -7.30 1.19 -2.30
C ILE A 195 -8.66 1.09 -3.00
N ARG A 196 -9.73 0.86 -2.23
CA ARG A 196 -11.10 0.69 -2.73
C ARG A 196 -11.79 2.04 -3.02
N GLY A 197 -11.25 2.79 -3.98
CA GLY A 197 -11.74 4.12 -4.36
C GLY A 197 -11.23 5.25 -3.46
N SER A 198 -11.36 6.50 -3.91
CA SER A 198 -10.74 7.66 -3.23
C SER A 198 -11.55 8.20 -2.06
N GLN A 199 -12.89 8.25 -2.17
CA GLN A 199 -13.77 8.89 -1.18
C GLN A 199 -14.33 7.90 -0.15
N PRO A 200 -14.34 8.24 1.15
CA PRO A 200 -14.84 7.39 2.22
C PRO A 200 -16.31 7.01 1.99
N MET A 201 -16.74 5.85 2.47
CA MET A 201 -18.15 5.49 2.54
C MET A 201 -18.62 5.47 3.99
N SER A 202 -19.82 6.00 4.23
CA SER A 202 -20.45 6.00 5.56
C SER A 202 -20.52 4.57 6.10
N GLY A 203 -20.00 4.35 7.32
CA GLY A 203 -19.96 3.05 7.99
C GLY A 203 -18.72 2.20 7.69
N ALA A 204 -17.86 2.58 6.74
CA ALA A 204 -16.64 1.84 6.43
C ALA A 204 -15.50 2.25 7.37
N TRP A 205 -15.04 1.31 8.19
CA TRP A 205 -13.82 1.49 8.99
C TRP A 205 -12.66 0.77 8.29
N GLY A 206 -12.79 -0.54 8.03
CA GLY A 206 -11.72 -1.37 7.46
C GLY A 206 -11.33 -1.00 6.03
N ALA A 207 -10.10 -0.50 5.86
CA ALA A 207 -9.46 -0.39 4.57
C ALA A 207 -7.94 -0.62 4.70
N GLY A 208 -7.37 -1.43 3.80
CA GLY A 208 -5.91 -1.60 3.73
C GLY A 208 -5.23 -0.24 3.53
N GLY A 209 -4.21 0.04 4.34
CA GLY A 209 -3.50 1.32 4.33
C GLY A 209 -4.29 2.51 4.90
N GLY A 210 -5.41 2.27 5.58
CA GLY A 210 -6.24 3.29 6.25
C GLY A 210 -5.65 3.72 7.59
N TYR A 211 -4.41 4.21 7.60
CA TYR A 211 -3.58 4.34 8.81
C TYR A 211 -4.23 5.07 9.99
N TRP A 212 -5.00 6.13 9.70
CA TRP A 212 -5.69 6.94 10.71
C TRP A 212 -6.92 6.27 11.31
N GLY A 213 -7.43 5.22 10.68
CA GLY A 213 -8.49 4.37 11.22
C GLY A 213 -8.08 3.55 12.42
N GLY A 214 -6.77 3.33 12.53
CA GLY A 214 -6.08 2.66 13.63
C GLY A 214 -6.47 1.21 13.87
N ALA A 215 -5.52 0.35 14.22
CA ALA A 215 -5.72 -1.10 14.46
C ALA A 215 -6.85 -1.71 13.58
N SER A 216 -7.93 -2.22 14.18
CA SER A 216 -9.06 -2.90 13.51
C SER A 216 -9.96 -2.07 12.60
N GLY A 217 -9.75 -0.76 12.57
CA GLY A 217 -10.31 0.13 11.57
C GLY A 217 -9.29 0.50 10.49
N GLY A 218 -8.00 0.25 10.71
CA GLY A 218 -6.93 0.92 9.97
C GLY A 218 -6.06 0.06 9.07
N GLY A 219 -6.35 -1.24 8.92
CA GLY A 219 -5.76 -2.13 7.90
C GLY A 219 -4.25 -1.93 7.69
N TYR A 220 -3.51 -1.83 8.79
CA TYR A 220 -2.10 -1.43 8.81
C TYR A 220 -1.16 -2.53 8.30
N GLY A 221 -1.66 -3.76 8.23
CA GLY A 221 -0.89 -4.93 7.89
C GLY A 221 -1.56 -5.79 6.83
N PHE A 222 -0.79 -6.75 6.32
CA PHE A 222 -1.28 -7.80 5.43
C PHE A 222 -0.86 -9.17 5.93
N THR A 223 -1.53 -10.19 5.40
CA THR A 223 -1.21 -11.59 5.60
C THR A 223 -0.72 -12.22 4.31
N THR A 224 0.23 -13.15 4.44
CA THR A 224 0.69 -14.02 3.35
C THR A 224 -0.10 -15.32 3.24
N ALA A 225 -1.25 -15.41 3.93
CA ALA A 225 -2.08 -16.61 3.93
C ALA A 225 -2.47 -17.10 2.52
N GLU A 226 -2.52 -16.17 1.57
CA GLU A 226 -2.76 -16.38 0.14
C GLU A 226 -1.68 -15.70 -0.71
N PRO A 227 -1.41 -16.22 -1.93
CA PRO A 227 -0.47 -15.60 -2.84
C PRO A 227 -0.93 -14.21 -3.32
N PRO A 228 -0.03 -13.41 -3.92
CA PRO A 228 -0.33 -12.16 -4.62
C PRO A 228 -1.64 -12.11 -5.41
N ASN A 229 -2.41 -11.03 -5.24
CA ASN A 229 -3.67 -10.74 -5.93
C ASN A 229 -4.67 -11.92 -5.91
N PRO A 230 -5.02 -12.47 -4.74
CA PRO A 230 -5.94 -13.59 -4.68
C PRO A 230 -7.35 -13.16 -5.11
N LEU A 231 -8.13 -14.07 -5.68
CA LEU A 231 -9.54 -13.80 -6.01
C LEU A 231 -10.45 -13.76 -4.77
N LEU A 232 -9.95 -14.25 -3.64
CA LEU A 232 -10.65 -14.22 -2.36
C LEU A 232 -10.87 -12.78 -1.90
N PRO A 233 -12.00 -12.45 -1.25
CA PRO A 233 -12.21 -11.15 -0.66
C PRO A 233 -11.32 -10.96 0.58
N ASP A 234 -10.82 -9.74 0.79
CA ASP A 234 -10.30 -9.38 2.12
C ASP A 234 -11.45 -9.46 3.13
N VAL A 235 -11.14 -9.81 4.38
CA VAL A 235 -12.12 -9.92 5.47
C VAL A 235 -11.89 -8.77 6.43
N LEU A 236 -12.83 -7.83 6.51
CA LEU A 236 -12.68 -6.60 7.31
C LEU A 236 -13.90 -6.32 8.18
N TYR A 237 -13.71 -5.52 9.23
CA TYR A 237 -14.80 -5.05 10.09
C TYR A 237 -15.93 -4.40 9.27
N GLY A 238 -15.54 -3.50 8.36
CA GLY A 238 -16.44 -2.84 7.41
C GLY A 238 -15.68 -2.53 6.14
N CYS A 239 -16.33 -2.68 4.99
CA CYS A 239 -15.72 -2.49 3.68
C CYS A 239 -16.13 -1.14 3.10
N LYS A 240 -15.18 -0.49 2.43
CA LYS A 240 -15.48 0.69 1.60
C LYS A 240 -16.31 0.33 0.37
N SER A 241 -15.98 -0.78 -0.29
CA SER A 241 -16.81 -1.41 -1.33
C SER A 241 -16.60 -2.91 -1.22
N THR A 242 -17.67 -3.70 -1.32
CA THR A 242 -17.62 -5.16 -1.21
C THR A 242 -17.22 -5.85 -2.51
N ASP A 243 -17.47 -5.20 -3.64
CA ASP A 243 -17.31 -5.71 -5.00
C ASP A 243 -16.26 -4.95 -5.83
N PHE A 244 -15.32 -4.26 -5.16
CA PHE A 244 -14.31 -3.44 -5.82
C PHE A 244 -13.40 -4.30 -6.73
N PRO A 245 -13.24 -3.96 -8.02
CA PRO A 245 -12.43 -4.74 -8.95
C PRO A 245 -10.98 -4.93 -8.47
N GLY A 246 -10.52 -6.18 -8.42
CA GLY A 246 -9.17 -6.57 -7.97
C GLY A 246 -8.97 -6.59 -6.45
N SER A 247 -9.93 -6.07 -5.67
CA SER A 247 -9.88 -6.02 -4.21
C SER A 247 -11.28 -6.23 -3.61
N PRO A 248 -11.93 -7.39 -3.85
CA PRO A 248 -13.22 -7.68 -3.23
C PRO A 248 -13.09 -7.69 -1.70
N CYS A 249 -14.20 -7.46 -1.00
CA CYS A 249 -14.19 -7.33 0.45
C CYS A 249 -15.45 -7.93 1.06
N PHE A 250 -15.26 -8.70 2.12
CA PHE A 250 -16.30 -9.29 2.93
C PHE A 250 -16.43 -8.51 4.25
N VAL A 251 -17.64 -8.02 4.53
CA VAL A 251 -17.96 -7.32 5.78
C VAL A 251 -18.22 -8.34 6.87
N ARG A 252 -17.33 -8.39 7.87
CA ARG A 252 -17.51 -9.23 9.06
C ARG A 252 -18.47 -8.62 10.07
N GLY A 253 -18.47 -7.29 10.23
CA GLY A 253 -19.33 -6.57 11.16
C GLY A 253 -18.94 -6.71 12.65
N SER A 254 -17.83 -7.38 12.96
CA SER A 254 -17.27 -7.48 14.30
C SER A 254 -15.75 -7.36 14.26
N TYR A 255 -15.16 -6.88 15.35
CA TYR A 255 -13.72 -6.81 15.51
C TYR A 255 -13.15 -8.22 15.73
N GLY A 256 -11.98 -8.48 15.14
CA GLY A 256 -11.28 -9.76 15.26
C GLY A 256 -11.09 -10.44 13.90
N ASP A 257 -9.89 -11.00 13.76
CA ASP A 257 -9.47 -11.86 12.66
C ASP A 257 -9.64 -11.28 11.24
N PRO A 258 -9.19 -10.04 10.98
CA PRO A 258 -9.16 -9.50 9.63
C PRO A 258 -8.15 -10.22 8.75
N GLU A 259 -8.42 -10.25 7.46
CA GLU A 259 -7.53 -10.77 6.43
C GLU A 259 -7.38 -9.72 5.34
N ILE A 260 -6.18 -9.16 5.22
CA ILE A 260 -5.83 -8.22 4.15
C ILE A 260 -4.74 -8.88 3.34
N TYR A 261 -4.98 -9.09 2.06
CA TYR A 261 -4.00 -9.75 1.19
C TYR A 261 -3.18 -8.76 0.38
N ALA A 262 -1.99 -9.19 -0.03
CA ALA A 262 -1.12 -8.44 -0.92
C ALA A 262 -1.78 -8.25 -2.30
N ARG A 263 -1.98 -7.00 -2.72
CA ARG A 263 -2.65 -6.65 -3.99
C ARG A 263 -2.05 -5.42 -4.66
N SER A 264 -2.01 -5.39 -5.99
CA SER A 264 -1.66 -4.18 -6.75
C SER A 264 -2.33 -4.14 -8.12
N TYR A 265 -2.26 -2.96 -8.75
CA TYR A 265 -2.64 -2.76 -10.16
C TYR A 265 -1.55 -3.20 -11.15
N HIS A 266 -0.40 -3.67 -10.67
CA HIS A 266 0.67 -4.08 -11.56
C HIS A 266 0.31 -5.37 -12.30
N PRO A 267 0.56 -5.45 -13.61
CA PRO A 267 0.32 -6.67 -14.37
C PRO A 267 1.07 -7.86 -13.77
N GLY A 268 0.32 -8.85 -13.29
CA GLY A 268 0.84 -10.18 -12.94
C GLY A 268 1.43 -10.32 -11.54
N GLY A 269 1.33 -9.35 -10.63
CA GLY A 269 1.93 -9.48 -9.30
C GLY A 269 1.82 -8.26 -8.38
N VAL A 270 2.68 -8.24 -7.36
CA VAL A 270 2.82 -7.16 -6.37
C VAL A 270 4.30 -6.91 -6.08
N ASN A 271 4.66 -5.65 -5.81
CA ASN A 271 5.93 -5.34 -5.17
C ASN A 271 5.81 -5.58 -3.66
N THR A 272 6.87 -6.17 -3.10
CA THR A 272 7.00 -6.39 -1.66
C THR A 272 8.41 -6.01 -1.22
N ALA A 273 8.56 -5.52 0.00
CA ALA A 273 9.86 -5.34 0.64
C ALA A 273 10.20 -6.57 1.48
N LEU A 274 11.48 -6.92 1.53
CA LEU A 274 12.06 -7.90 2.44
C LEU A 274 12.62 -7.21 3.69
N SER A 275 12.90 -7.98 4.72
CA SER A 275 13.37 -7.46 6.01
C SER A 275 14.80 -6.89 5.97
N ASP A 276 15.56 -7.15 4.91
CA ASP A 276 16.83 -6.47 4.59
C ASP A 276 16.63 -5.15 3.82
N GLY A 277 15.38 -4.78 3.57
CA GLY A 277 14.96 -3.60 2.86
C GLY A 277 15.01 -3.72 1.34
N THR A 278 15.41 -4.85 0.76
CA THR A 278 15.32 -5.05 -0.70
C THR A 278 13.85 -5.12 -1.14
N VAL A 279 13.58 -4.73 -2.39
CA VAL A 279 12.23 -4.78 -2.97
C VAL A 279 12.22 -5.77 -4.12
N GLN A 280 11.28 -6.71 -4.08
CA GLN A 280 11.10 -7.76 -5.06
C GLN A 280 9.65 -7.84 -5.51
N PHE A 281 9.47 -8.17 -6.79
CA PHE A 281 8.15 -8.41 -7.37
C PHE A 281 7.79 -9.89 -7.30
N PHE A 282 6.66 -10.20 -6.68
CA PHE A 282 6.11 -11.55 -6.60
C PHE A 282 4.94 -11.69 -7.56
N GLY A 283 5.01 -12.72 -8.39
CA GLY A 283 3.97 -13.00 -9.38
C GLY A 283 2.73 -13.65 -8.77
N ASN A 284 1.59 -13.51 -9.42
CA ASN A 284 0.33 -14.18 -9.04
C ASN A 284 0.44 -15.72 -9.03
N SER A 285 1.41 -16.27 -9.78
CA SER A 285 1.71 -17.70 -9.84
C SER A 285 2.69 -18.18 -8.77
N THR A 286 3.11 -17.31 -7.84
CA THR A 286 3.94 -17.71 -6.70
C THR A 286 3.21 -18.79 -5.90
N SER A 287 3.92 -19.88 -5.56
CA SER A 287 3.35 -20.94 -4.73
C SER A 287 2.85 -20.37 -3.41
N ARG A 288 1.64 -20.76 -3.01
CA ARG A 288 1.05 -20.37 -1.73
C ARG A 288 1.96 -20.75 -0.56
N ASP A 289 2.55 -21.95 -0.59
CA ASP A 289 3.42 -22.43 0.49
C ASP A 289 4.68 -21.57 0.63
N VAL A 290 5.29 -21.18 -0.50
CA VAL A 290 6.46 -20.30 -0.51
C VAL A 290 6.09 -18.92 0.03
N PHE A 291 5.01 -18.32 -0.45
CA PHE A 291 4.61 -16.99 -0.01
C PHE A 291 4.21 -16.97 1.47
N ARG A 292 3.53 -18.02 1.95
CA ARG A 292 3.20 -18.22 3.37
C ARG A 292 4.45 -18.33 4.23
N ALA A 293 5.43 -19.12 3.81
CA ALA A 293 6.69 -19.31 4.52
C ALA A 293 7.50 -18.01 4.62
N MET A 294 7.50 -17.19 3.56
CA MET A 294 8.12 -15.86 3.60
C MET A 294 7.41 -14.86 4.53
N GLY A 295 6.21 -15.20 5.03
CA GLY A 295 5.48 -14.39 5.98
C GLY A 295 5.76 -14.68 7.45
N THR A 296 6.67 -15.62 7.76
CA THR A 296 7.02 -15.96 9.14
C THR A 296 8.43 -15.43 9.47
N ARG A 297 8.64 -15.03 10.74
CA ARG A 297 9.95 -14.53 11.19
C ARG A 297 10.92 -15.65 11.57
N ALA A 298 10.43 -16.80 12.05
CA ALA A 298 11.26 -17.82 12.70
C ALA A 298 10.71 -19.26 12.66
N GLN A 299 9.97 -19.66 11.62
CA GLN A 299 9.40 -21.02 11.57
C GLN A 299 10.28 -22.04 10.82
N GLY A 300 11.43 -21.65 10.28
CA GLY A 300 12.40 -22.57 9.66
C GLY A 300 12.01 -23.04 8.26
N GLU A 301 10.90 -22.56 7.72
CA GLU A 301 10.22 -23.11 6.54
C GLU A 301 11.02 -22.91 5.24
N LEU A 302 11.94 -21.94 5.20
CA LEU A 302 12.73 -21.57 4.01
C LEU A 302 14.20 -22.03 4.07
N THR A 303 14.54 -22.87 5.05
CA THR A 303 15.90 -23.36 5.29
C THR A 303 16.14 -24.82 4.88
N GLN A 304 15.14 -25.47 4.26
CA GLN A 304 15.23 -26.84 3.72
C GLN A 304 15.33 -26.88 2.20
#